data_AF-A0A562LSF7-F1
#
_entry.id   AF-A0A562LSF7-F1
#
_cell.length_a   1.000
_cell.length_b   1.000
_cell.length_c   1.000
_cell.angle_alpha   90.00
_cell.angle_beta   90.00
_cell.angle_gamma   90.00
#
_symmetry.space_group_name_H-M   'P 1'
#
loop_
_entity.id
_entity.type
_entity.pdbx_description
1 polymer ?
#
loop_
_entity_poly.entity_id
_entity_poly.type
_entity_poly.pdbx_seq_one_letter_code
_entity_poly.pdbx_strand_id
1 'polypeptide(L)'
;MKKLLLFVALFLFASTNLFANEYLQNYEMALKYKKEADYPNAIKYLLKALKEKEEDLEVAQNLCFEISECFRSKGDEKSALKFINAAVRNYGATLEDIAASTILNKDFLRTADASIDADFYDLHRIYLLKSKKIERKEYAKLMQ
;
A
#
# COMPACT_ATOMS: atom_id res chain seq x y z
N MET A 1 -19.02 31.16 34.46
CA MET A 1 -18.22 29.92 34.55
C MET A 1 -18.82 28.73 33.80
N LYS A 2 -20.10 28.36 34.00
CA LYS A 2 -20.74 27.21 33.31
C LYS A 2 -20.72 27.29 31.77
N LYS A 3 -20.97 28.48 31.18
CA LYS A 3 -20.91 28.68 29.72
C LYS A 3 -19.49 28.53 29.15
N LEU A 4 -18.47 28.99 29.88
CA LEU A 4 -17.06 28.86 29.48
C LEU A 4 -16.62 27.39 29.47
N LEU A 5 -17.01 26.63 30.50
CA LEU A 5 -16.79 25.18 30.56
C LEU A 5 -17.48 24.43 29.42
N LEU A 6 -18.68 24.85 29.04
CA LEU A 6 -19.40 24.28 27.89
C LEU A 6 -18.68 24.56 26.57
N PHE A 7 -18.17 25.78 26.37
CA PHE A 7 -17.38 26.15 25.20
C PHE A 7 -16.06 25.39 25.13
N VAL A 8 -15.35 25.23 26.25
CA VAL A 8 -14.12 24.43 26.30
C VAL A 8 -14.42 22.95 26.02
N ALA A 9 -15.52 22.40 26.56
CA ALA A 9 -15.93 21.03 26.29
C ALA A 9 -16.30 20.82 24.80
N LEU A 10 -17.02 21.76 24.18
CA LEU A 10 -17.33 21.74 22.74
C LEU A 10 -16.09 21.90 21.88
N PHE A 11 -15.14 22.74 22.27
CA PHE A 11 -13.89 22.94 21.55
C PHE A 11 -12.97 21.70 21.63
N LEU A 12 -12.94 21.02 22.79
CA LEU A 12 -12.24 19.74 22.97
C LEU A 12 -12.93 18.58 22.22
N PHE A 13 -14.26 18.56 22.16
CA PHE A 13 -15.00 17.60 21.35
C PHE A 13 -14.81 17.85 19.83
N ALA A 14 -14.77 19.12 19.42
CA ALA A 14 -14.51 19.47 18.03
C ALA A 14 -13.05 19.16 17.64
N SER A 15 -12.08 19.42 18.51
CA SER A 15 -10.66 19.16 18.23
C SER A 15 -10.34 17.67 18.16
N THR A 16 -11.00 16.82 18.95
CA THR A 16 -10.84 15.35 18.86
C THR A 16 -11.41 14.77 17.56
N ASN A 17 -12.43 15.41 16.96
CA ASN A 17 -12.91 15.05 15.62
C ASN A 17 -12.08 15.69 14.48
N LEU A 18 -11.36 16.78 14.76
CA LEU A 18 -10.50 17.47 13.79
C LEU A 18 -9.19 16.73 13.49
N PHE A 19 -8.86 15.70 14.27
CA PHE A 19 -7.71 14.81 14.07
C PHE A 19 -8.13 13.34 13.95
N ALA A 20 -9.34 13.04 13.47
CA ALA A 20 -9.61 11.70 12.98
C ALA A 20 -8.62 11.44 11.85
N ASN A 21 -7.64 10.56 12.09
CA ASN A 21 -6.63 10.21 11.12
C ASN A 21 -7.34 9.53 9.95
N GLU A 22 -7.60 10.27 8.87
CA GLU A 22 -8.35 9.80 7.70
C GLU A 22 -7.79 8.47 7.17
N TYR A 23 -6.47 8.29 7.26
CA TYR A 23 -5.80 7.04 6.95
C TYR A 23 -6.27 5.89 7.82
N LEU A 24 -6.30 6.09 9.14
CA LEU A 24 -6.75 5.04 10.07
C LEU A 24 -8.22 4.70 9.82
N GLN A 25 -9.07 5.72 9.63
CA GLN A 25 -10.48 5.52 9.32
C GLN A 25 -10.69 4.72 8.03
N ASN A 26 -9.99 5.09 6.95
CA ASN A 26 -10.07 4.39 5.68
C ASN A 26 -9.53 2.95 5.81
N TYR A 27 -8.40 2.77 6.50
CA TYR A 27 -7.80 1.46 6.70
C TYR A 27 -8.68 0.52 7.52
N GLU A 28 -9.24 0.98 8.64
CA GLU A 28 -10.17 0.22 9.47
C GLU A 28 -11.43 -0.19 8.70
N MET A 29 -11.97 0.73 7.89
CA MET A 29 -13.12 0.44 7.03
C MET A 29 -12.77 -0.63 6.00
N ALA A 30 -11.58 -0.57 5.39
CA ALA A 30 -11.13 -1.60 4.48
C ALA A 30 -11.00 -2.96 5.15
N LEU A 31 -10.42 -3.03 6.36
CA LEU A 31 -10.31 -4.27 7.12
C LEU A 31 -11.68 -4.88 7.45
N LYS A 32 -12.66 -4.03 7.78
CA LYS A 32 -14.05 -4.46 7.99
C LYS A 32 -14.62 -5.11 6.73
N TYR A 33 -14.55 -4.44 5.59
CA TYR A 33 -15.03 -5.00 4.32
C TYR A 33 -14.26 -6.26 3.90
N LYS A 34 -12.95 -6.32 4.14
CA LYS A 34 -12.14 -7.52 3.87
C LYS A 34 -12.62 -8.71 4.71
N LYS A 35 -12.95 -8.48 5.99
CA LYS A 35 -13.52 -9.51 6.89
C LYS A 35 -14.91 -9.98 6.43
N GLU A 36 -15.68 -9.09 5.82
CA GLU A 36 -17.00 -9.39 5.23
C GLU A 36 -16.89 -9.97 3.81
N ALA A 37 -15.67 -10.21 3.30
CA ALA A 37 -15.38 -10.62 1.92
C ALA A 37 -15.91 -9.67 0.83
N ASP A 38 -16.23 -8.43 1.20
CA ASP A 38 -16.56 -7.34 0.27
C ASP A 38 -15.26 -6.68 -0.24
N TYR A 39 -14.55 -7.43 -1.09
CA TYR A 39 -13.28 -6.99 -1.64
C TYR A 39 -13.37 -5.70 -2.48
N PRO A 40 -14.43 -5.44 -3.28
CA PRO A 40 -14.57 -4.17 -3.99
C PRO A 40 -14.55 -2.95 -3.06
N ASN A 41 -15.30 -2.99 -1.94
CA ASN A 41 -15.27 -1.90 -0.97
C ASN A 41 -13.94 -1.86 -0.21
N ALA A 42 -13.36 -3.01 0.17
CA ALA A 42 -12.05 -3.05 0.80
C ALA A 42 -10.98 -2.34 -0.05
N ILE A 43 -10.91 -2.66 -1.35
CA ILE A 43 -9.98 -2.03 -2.30
C ILE A 43 -10.20 -0.52 -2.39
N LYS A 44 -11.47 -0.08 -2.48
CA LYS A 44 -11.80 1.35 -2.55
C LYS A 44 -11.23 2.12 -1.35
N TYR A 45 -11.34 1.56 -0.15
CA TYR A 45 -10.86 2.22 1.07
C TYR A 45 -9.33 2.09 1.24
N LEU A 46 -8.73 0.95 0.88
CA LEU A 46 -7.26 0.81 0.84
C LEU A 46 -6.60 1.80 -0.12
N LEU A 47 -7.22 2.07 -1.28
CA LEU A 47 -6.72 3.07 -2.23
C LEU A 47 -6.74 4.50 -1.66
N LYS A 48 -7.73 4.82 -0.84
CA LYS A 48 -7.76 6.11 -0.13
C LYS A 48 -6.64 6.18 0.92
N ALA A 49 -6.50 5.12 1.71
CA ALA A 49 -5.43 5.01 2.71
C ALA A 49 -4.04 5.12 2.06
N LEU A 50 -3.85 4.51 0.89
CA LEU A 50 -2.61 4.59 0.11
C LEU A 50 -2.31 6.02 -0.33
N LYS A 51 -3.32 6.75 -0.82
CA LYS A 51 -3.16 8.16 -1.21
C LYS A 51 -2.73 9.04 -0.03
N GLU A 52 -3.18 8.73 1.18
CA GLU A 52 -2.85 9.48 2.39
C GLU A 52 -1.46 9.12 2.97
N LYS A 53 -0.89 7.98 2.55
CA LYS A 53 0.38 7.44 3.06
C LYS A 53 1.41 7.15 1.96
N GLU A 54 1.28 7.77 0.78
CA GLU A 54 2.15 7.48 -0.36
C GLU A 54 3.63 7.82 -0.13
N GLU A 55 3.92 8.75 0.78
CA GLU A 55 5.29 9.16 1.16
C GLU A 55 5.91 8.27 2.24
N ASP A 56 5.09 7.49 2.97
CA ASP A 56 5.55 6.50 3.94
C ASP A 56 5.75 5.18 3.21
N LEU A 57 6.97 4.95 2.73
CA LEU A 57 7.27 3.87 1.78
C LEU A 57 6.87 2.49 2.30
N GLU A 58 7.17 2.18 3.56
CA GLU A 58 6.84 0.88 4.16
C GLU A 58 5.32 0.69 4.26
N VAL A 59 4.61 1.73 4.70
CA VAL A 59 3.14 1.70 4.76
C VAL A 59 2.53 1.59 3.36
N ALA A 60 3.04 2.34 2.38
CA ALA A 60 2.56 2.32 1.01
C ALA A 60 2.77 0.94 0.33
N GLN A 61 3.91 0.30 0.57
CA GLN A 61 4.17 -1.08 0.11
C GLN A 61 3.17 -2.07 0.70
N ASN A 62 2.97 -2.03 2.03
CA ASN A 62 2.01 -2.91 2.71
C ASN A 62 0.58 -2.70 2.22
N LEU A 63 0.17 -1.44 1.97
CA LEU A 63 -1.14 -1.14 1.38
C LEU A 63 -1.27 -1.69 -0.05
N CYS A 64 -0.22 -1.64 -0.86
CA CYS A 64 -0.22 -2.28 -2.19
C CYS A 64 -0.38 -3.80 -2.07
N PHE A 65 0.27 -4.44 -1.11
CA PHE A 65 0.13 -5.87 -0.86
C PHE A 65 -1.28 -6.24 -0.39
N GLU A 66 -1.89 -5.43 0.49
CA GLU A 66 -3.27 -5.60 0.93
C GLU A 66 -4.27 -5.48 -0.23
N ILE A 67 -4.05 -4.50 -1.11
CA ILE A 67 -4.88 -4.33 -2.32
C ILE A 67 -4.70 -5.53 -3.25
N SER A 68 -3.45 -6.00 -3.43
CA SER A 68 -3.13 -7.18 -4.24
C SER A 68 -3.91 -8.40 -3.75
N GLU A 69 -3.90 -8.67 -2.44
CA GLU A 69 -4.64 -9.78 -1.85
C GLU A 69 -6.15 -9.66 -2.00
N CYS A 70 -6.70 -8.44 -1.92
CA CYS A 70 -8.12 -8.23 -2.19
C CYS A 70 -8.47 -8.56 -3.66
N PHE A 71 -7.64 -8.14 -4.62
CA PHE A 71 -7.82 -8.48 -6.03
C PHE A 71 -7.72 -9.98 -6.27
N ARG A 72 -6.71 -10.64 -5.67
CA ARG A 72 -6.55 -12.09 -5.74
C ARG A 72 -7.76 -12.82 -5.17
N SER A 73 -8.24 -12.40 -3.99
CA SER A 73 -9.36 -13.04 -3.30
C SER A 73 -10.67 -12.92 -4.07
N LYS A 74 -10.85 -11.90 -4.91
CA LYS A 74 -11.99 -11.82 -5.85
C LYS A 74 -11.73 -12.51 -7.22
N GLY A 75 -10.60 -13.21 -7.39
CA GLY A 75 -10.25 -13.94 -8.62
C GLY A 75 -9.59 -13.11 -9.74
N ASP A 76 -9.09 -11.92 -9.44
CA ASP A 76 -8.48 -11.00 -10.42
C ASP A 76 -6.96 -10.93 -10.24
N GLU A 77 -6.29 -12.03 -10.58
CA GLU A 77 -4.85 -12.20 -10.41
C GLU A 77 -4.03 -11.18 -11.20
N LYS A 78 -4.53 -10.77 -12.37
CA LYS A 78 -3.89 -9.73 -13.20
C LYS A 78 -3.79 -8.41 -12.44
N SER A 79 -4.87 -7.99 -11.78
CA SER A 79 -4.86 -6.77 -10.97
C SER A 79 -4.07 -6.97 -9.68
N ALA A 80 -4.07 -8.18 -9.11
CA ALA A 80 -3.23 -8.50 -7.95
C ALA A 80 -1.74 -8.30 -8.27
N LEU A 81 -1.26 -8.87 -9.38
CA LEU A 81 0.12 -8.69 -9.84
C LEU A 81 0.45 -7.23 -10.14
N LYS A 82 -0.50 -6.49 -10.75
CA LYS A 82 -0.32 -5.06 -11.00
C LYS A 82 -0.01 -4.27 -9.73
N PHE A 83 -0.59 -4.63 -8.58
CA PHE A 83 -0.32 -3.94 -7.32
C PHE A 83 0.99 -4.38 -6.65
N ILE A 84 1.43 -5.63 -6.82
CA ILE A 84 2.81 -6.03 -6.46
C ILE A 84 3.81 -5.19 -7.28
N ASN A 85 3.61 -5.11 -8.60
CA ASN A 85 4.44 -4.31 -9.48
C ASN A 85 4.41 -2.81 -9.14
N ALA A 86 3.27 -2.29 -8.66
CA ALA A 86 3.17 -0.92 -8.16
C ALA A 86 4.01 -0.71 -6.88
N ALA A 87 4.02 -1.68 -5.96
CA ALA A 87 4.86 -1.64 -4.76
C ALA A 87 6.35 -1.50 -5.13
N VAL A 88 6.82 -2.29 -6.10
CA VAL A 88 8.20 -2.21 -6.61
C VAL A 88 8.46 -0.87 -7.29
N ARG A 89 7.63 -0.52 -8.29
CA ARG A 89 7.87 0.63 -9.17
C ARG A 89 7.77 1.98 -8.47
N ASN A 90 6.82 2.14 -7.57
CA ASN A 90 6.49 3.44 -6.98
C ASN A 90 7.05 3.60 -5.57
N TYR A 91 7.15 2.49 -4.82
CA TYR A 91 7.48 2.51 -3.40
C TYR A 91 8.76 1.73 -3.08
N GLY A 92 9.38 1.09 -4.07
CA GLY A 92 10.70 0.48 -3.95
C GLY A 92 10.72 -0.86 -3.23
N ALA A 93 9.61 -1.61 -3.20
CA ALA A 93 9.61 -2.96 -2.68
C ALA A 93 10.65 -3.83 -3.41
N THR A 94 11.41 -4.60 -2.64
CA THR A 94 12.38 -5.58 -3.14
C THR A 94 11.75 -6.97 -3.25
N LEU A 95 12.45 -7.91 -3.89
CA LEU A 95 12.05 -9.32 -3.88
C LEU A 95 12.02 -9.90 -2.45
N GLU A 96 12.92 -9.43 -1.58
CA GLU A 96 12.94 -9.83 -0.17
C GLU A 96 11.68 -9.35 0.56
N ASP A 97 11.26 -8.09 0.36
CA ASP A 97 10.03 -7.55 0.94
C ASP A 97 8.79 -8.36 0.50
N ILE A 98 8.74 -8.71 -0.79
CA ILE A 98 7.66 -9.53 -1.37
C ILE A 98 7.67 -10.95 -0.76
N ALA A 99 8.84 -11.58 -0.72
CA ALA A 99 9.01 -12.94 -0.22
C ALA A 99 8.74 -13.03 1.29
N ALA A 100 9.14 -12.03 2.07
CA ALA A 100 8.97 -11.95 3.52
C ALA A 100 7.57 -11.49 3.94
N SER A 101 6.79 -10.88 3.04
CA SER A 101 5.45 -10.35 3.34
C SER A 101 4.55 -11.39 4.01
N THR A 102 3.95 -11.03 5.15
CA THR A 102 2.93 -11.85 5.82
C THR A 102 1.53 -11.60 5.26
N ILE A 103 1.37 -10.59 4.40
CA ILE A 103 0.11 -10.20 3.78
C ILE A 103 -0.13 -11.06 2.53
N LEU A 104 0.87 -11.15 1.65
CA LEU A 104 0.74 -11.83 0.36
C LEU A 104 0.59 -13.35 0.50
N ASN A 105 -0.38 -13.91 -0.21
CA ASN A 105 -0.62 -15.34 -0.23
C ASN A 105 0.53 -16.08 -0.92
N LYS A 106 1.13 -17.04 -0.22
CA LYS A 106 2.34 -17.74 -0.68
C LYS A 106 2.11 -18.64 -1.89
N ASP A 107 0.94 -19.25 -2.02
CA ASP A 107 0.63 -20.05 -3.21
C ASP A 107 0.52 -19.18 -4.46
N PHE A 108 -0.13 -18.01 -4.32
CA PHE A 108 -0.18 -17.03 -5.40
C PHE A 108 1.21 -16.51 -5.78
N LEU A 109 2.05 -16.16 -4.82
CA LEU A 109 3.42 -15.75 -5.10
C LEU A 109 4.18 -16.83 -5.86
N ARG A 110 4.08 -18.09 -5.46
CA ARG A 110 4.72 -19.20 -6.17
C ARG A 110 4.25 -19.35 -7.62
N THR A 111 2.97 -19.08 -7.90
CA THR A 111 2.44 -19.10 -9.28
C THR A 111 2.80 -17.85 -10.08
N ALA A 112 2.95 -16.70 -9.42
CA ALA A 112 3.24 -15.42 -10.05
C ALA A 112 4.76 -15.13 -10.15
N ASP A 113 5.60 -15.93 -9.50
CA ASP A 113 7.05 -15.77 -9.32
C ASP A 113 7.76 -15.38 -10.62
N ALA A 114 7.59 -16.19 -11.67
CA ALA A 114 8.20 -15.93 -12.98
C ALA A 114 7.76 -14.60 -13.61
N SER A 115 6.54 -14.14 -13.33
CA SER A 115 6.04 -12.84 -13.84
C SER A 115 6.57 -11.68 -13.00
N ILE A 116 6.69 -11.85 -11.68
CA ILE A 116 7.28 -10.86 -10.78
C ILE A 116 8.76 -10.68 -11.14
N ASP A 117 9.51 -11.77 -11.26
CA ASP A 117 10.94 -11.76 -11.59
C ASP A 117 11.20 -11.12 -12.95
N ALA A 118 10.37 -11.44 -13.96
CA ALA A 118 10.52 -10.87 -15.30
C ALA A 118 10.39 -9.33 -15.31
N ASP A 119 9.48 -8.78 -14.51
CA ASP A 119 9.23 -7.33 -14.47
C ASP A 119 10.10 -6.60 -13.43
N PHE A 120 10.60 -7.31 -12.41
CA PHE A 120 11.16 -6.71 -11.19
C PHE A 120 12.28 -5.70 -11.48
N TYR A 121 13.31 -6.11 -12.21
CA TYR A 121 14.49 -5.27 -12.44
C TYR A 121 14.14 -3.97 -13.17
N ASP A 122 13.26 -4.04 -14.16
CA ASP A 122 12.80 -2.88 -14.92
C ASP A 122 12.00 -1.91 -14.05
N LEU A 123 11.08 -2.44 -13.24
CA LEU A 123 10.27 -1.62 -12.34
C LEU A 123 11.10 -1.01 -11.22
N HIS A 124 12.00 -1.78 -10.61
CA HIS A 124 12.84 -1.29 -9.53
C HIS A 124 13.85 -0.25 -10.03
N ARG A 125 14.39 -0.41 -11.24
CA ARG A 125 15.19 0.63 -11.90
C ARG A 125 14.42 1.95 -12.01
N ILE A 126 13.15 1.89 -12.43
CA ILE A 126 12.31 3.08 -12.56
C ILE A 126 12.17 3.78 -11.21
N TYR A 127 11.95 3.03 -10.13
CA TYR A 127 11.91 3.58 -8.78
C TYR A 127 13.22 4.33 -8.43
N LEU A 128 14.37 3.68 -8.59
CA LEU A 128 15.69 4.23 -8.22
C LEU A 128 16.02 5.52 -8.97
N LEU A 129 15.66 5.58 -10.26
CA LEU A 129 15.83 6.77 -11.08
C LEU A 129 14.89 7.90 -10.66
N LYS A 130 13.63 7.59 -10.34
CA LYS A 130 12.65 8.59 -9.87
C LYS A 130 13.04 9.14 -8.50
N SER A 131 13.52 8.29 -7.60
CA SER A 131 13.93 8.68 -6.25
C SER A 131 15.32 9.33 -6.19
N LYS A 132 15.99 9.52 -7.34
CA LYS A 132 17.37 10.03 -7.46
C LYS A 132 18.39 9.27 -6.61
N LYS A 133 18.14 7.98 -6.35
CA LYS A 133 19.02 7.14 -5.53
C LYS A 133 20.24 6.64 -6.30
N ILE A 134 20.12 6.49 -7.62
CA ILE A 134 21.18 6.00 -8.51
C ILE A 134 21.06 6.68 -9.89
N GLU A 135 22.19 6.98 -10.56
CA GLU A 135 22.19 7.46 -11.94
C GLU A 135 22.08 6.32 -12.97
N ARG A 136 21.52 6.60 -14.17
CA ARG A 136 21.32 5.57 -15.23
C ARG A 136 22.59 4.77 -15.58
N LYS A 137 23.76 5.43 -15.59
CA LYS A 137 25.04 4.80 -15.93
C LYS A 137 25.55 3.83 -14.87
N GLU A 138 25.17 4.03 -13.60
CA GLU A 138 25.58 3.16 -12.50
C GLU A 138 24.71 1.91 -12.43
N TYR A 139 23.39 2.04 -12.66
CA TYR A 139 22.49 0.89 -12.72
C TYR A 139 22.87 -0.10 -13.83
N ALA A 140 23.24 0.39 -15.01
CA ALA A 140 23.64 -0.47 -16.14
C ALA A 140 24.86 -1.37 -15.84
N LYS A 141 25.66 -1.03 -14.82
CA LYS A 141 26.81 -1.83 -14.38
C LYS A 141 26.43 -2.94 -13.41
N LEU A 142 25.28 -2.84 -12.73
CA LEU A 142 24.79 -3.86 -11.78
C LEU A 142 24.11 -5.06 -12.46
N MET A 143 23.86 -4.95 -13.76
CA MET A 143 23.15 -5.95 -14.58
C MET A 143 24.11 -6.74 -15.50
N GLN A 144 25.42 -6.61 -15.29
CA GLN A 144 26.49 -7.33 -16.01
C GLN A 144 27.13 -8.35 -15.08
#